data_AF-A0A1B6NVR2-F1
#
_entry.id   AF-A0A1B6NVR2-F1
#
_cell.length_a   1.000
_cell.length_b   1.000
_cell.length_c   1.000
_cell.angle_alpha   90.00
_cell.angle_beta   90.00
_cell.angle_gamma   90.00
#
_symmetry.space_group_name_H-M   'P 1'
#
loop_
_entity.id
_entity.type
_entity.pdbx_description
1 polymer ?
#
loop_
_entity_poly.entity_id
_entity_poly.type
_entity_poly.pdbx_seq_one_letter_code
_entity_poly.pdbx_strand_id
1 'polypeptide(L)' 'MGQRITIDSASMFNKAMEVIEAKEFFGLTADRIKVLVHPESIIHAMVTHHDGGTIAHLGAPDMRHAIGYALHWPERRP' A
#
# COMPACT_ATOMS: atom_id res chain seq x y z
N MET A 1 13.27 3.06 -9.55
CA MET A 1 12.56 1.76 -9.62
C MET A 1 13.10 0.95 -10.79
N GLY A 2 12.94 -0.38 -10.79
CA GLY A 2 13.38 -1.24 -11.91
C GLY A 2 12.49 -1.10 -13.16
N GLN A 3 12.94 -1.64 -14.30
CA GLN A 3 12.23 -1.49 -15.58
C GLN A 3 10.84 -2.12 -15.58
N ARG A 4 10.70 -3.37 -15.10
CA ARG A 4 9.41 -4.09 -15.08
C ARG A 4 8.34 -3.33 -14.30
N ILE A 5 8.64 -2.97 -13.05
CA ILE A 5 7.68 -2.25 -12.20
C ILE A 5 7.32 -0.87 -12.77
N THR A 6 8.22 -0.24 -13.53
CA THR A 6 7.93 1.02 -14.21
C THR A 6 6.86 0.85 -15.29
N ILE A 7 6.98 -0.19 -16.13
CA ILE A 7 5.98 -0.52 -17.15
C ILE A 7 4.65 -0.96 -16.52
N ASP A 8 4.72 -1.79 -15.47
CA ASP A 8 3.55 -2.26 -14.75
C ASP A 8 2.81 -1.08 -14.07
N SER A 9 3.55 -0.08 -13.59
CA SER A 9 2.95 1.14 -13.03
C SER A 9 2.30 2.01 -14.10
N ALA A 10 2.95 2.18 -15.26
CA ALA A 10 2.40 2.96 -16.38
C ALA A 10 1.10 2.34 -16.94
N SER A 11 0.96 1.02 -16.86
CA SER A 11 -0.22 0.27 -17.31
C SER A 11 -1.25 0.01 -16.21
N MET A 12 -1.01 0.47 -14.97
CA MET A 12 -1.78 0.12 -13.76
C MET A 12 -1.78 -1.38 -13.40
N PHE A 13 -1.04 -2.22 -14.13
CA PHE A 13 -0.92 -3.64 -13.84
C PHE A 13 -0.25 -3.90 -12.49
N ASN A 14 0.68 -3.04 -12.08
CA ASN A 14 1.27 -3.11 -10.74
C ASN A 14 0.20 -3.01 -9.65
N LYS A 15 -0.74 -2.07 -9.80
CA LYS A 15 -1.83 -1.88 -8.84
C LYS A 15 -2.81 -3.07 -8.86
N ALA A 16 -3.02 -3.70 -10.01
CA ALA A 16 -3.84 -4.92 -10.11
C ALA A 16 -3.21 -6.09 -9.32
N MET A 17 -1.88 -6.27 -9.41
CA MET A 17 -1.16 -7.27 -8.61
C MET A 17 -1.25 -6.99 -7.11
N GLU A 18 -1.10 -5.72 -6.70
CA GLU A 18 -1.23 -5.30 -5.30
C GLU A 18 -2.64 -5.53 -4.72
N VAL A 19 -3.70 -5.43 -5.55
CA VAL A 19 -5.06 -5.78 -5.12
C VAL A 19 -5.17 -7.27 -4.80
N ILE A 20 -4.58 -8.14 -5.63
CA ILE A 20 -4.54 -9.58 -5.39
C ILE A 20 -3.74 -9.87 -4.12
N GLU A 21 -2.58 -9.23 -3.95
CA GLU A 21 -1.77 -9.36 -2.74
C GLU A 21 -2.54 -8.95 -1.49
N ALA A 22 -3.17 -7.79 -1.47
CA ALA A 22 -3.94 -7.30 -0.32
C ALA A 22 -5.13 -8.23 0.01
N LYS A 23 -5.79 -8.76 -1.02
CA LYS A 23 -6.88 -9.75 -0.86
C LYS A 23 -6.38 -10.99 -0.11
N GLU A 24 -5.28 -11.57 -0.56
CA GLU A 24 -4.74 -12.81 0.02
C GLU A 24 -4.08 -12.56 1.40
N PHE A 25 -3.27 -11.50 1.53
CA PHE A 25 -2.51 -11.21 2.74
C PHE A 25 -3.40 -10.82 3.92
N PHE A 26 -4.47 -10.05 3.68
CA PHE A 26 -5.39 -9.60 4.73
C PHE A 26 -6.70 -10.39 4.80
N GLY A 27 -6.88 -11.41 3.95
CA GLY A 27 -8.12 -12.20 3.90
C GLY A 27 -9.35 -11.37 3.54
N LEU A 28 -9.20 -10.38 2.65
CA LEU A 28 -10.27 -9.49 2.22
C LEU A 28 -10.97 -10.03 0.96
N THR A 29 -12.20 -9.59 0.71
CA THR A 29 -12.86 -9.76 -0.59
C THR A 29 -12.54 -8.59 -1.51
N ALA A 30 -12.59 -8.81 -2.82
CA ALA A 30 -12.20 -7.78 -3.79
C ALA A 30 -13.05 -6.51 -3.72
N ASP A 31 -14.35 -6.64 -3.39
CA ASP A 31 -15.27 -5.50 -3.21
C ASP A 31 -14.92 -4.61 -2.00
N ARG A 32 -14.10 -5.11 -1.06
CA ARG A 32 -13.59 -4.34 0.08
C ARG A 32 -12.29 -3.60 -0.21
N ILE A 33 -11.70 -3.76 -1.40
CA ILE A 33 -10.44 -3.12 -1.79
C ILE A 33 -10.74 -2.05 -2.83
N LYS A 34 -10.51 -0.77 -2.48
CA LYS A 34 -10.73 0.36 -3.38
C LYS A 34 -9.39 0.91 -3.87
N VAL A 35 -9.23 0.99 -5.18
CA VAL A 35 -8.07 1.62 -5.82
C VAL A 35 -8.35 3.11 -6.01
N LEU A 36 -7.44 3.95 -5.52
CA LEU A 36 -7.49 5.41 -5.68
C LEU A 36 -6.19 5.88 -6.33
N VAL A 37 -6.30 6.85 -7.24
CA VAL A 37 -5.14 7.54 -7.80
C VAL A 37 -4.81 8.72 -6.89
N HIS A 38 -3.60 8.71 -6.34
CA HIS A 38 -3.07 9.78 -5.48
C HIS A 38 -1.70 10.22 -6.01
N PRO A 39 -1.65 11.21 -6.92
CA PRO A 39 -0.43 11.58 -7.63
C PRO A 39 0.72 12.01 -6.71
N GLU A 40 0.41 12.62 -5.57
CA GLU A 40 1.41 13.10 -4.61
C GLU A 40 2.15 11.95 -3.92
N SER A 41 1.55 10.74 -3.88
CA SER A 41 2.14 9.53 -3.29
C SER A 41 2.59 9.70 -1.83
N ILE A 42 1.95 10.62 -1.09
CA ILE A 42 2.23 10.88 0.34
C ILE A 42 1.43 9.90 1.20
N ILE A 43 0.17 9.63 0.83
CA ILE A 43 -0.65 8.59 1.44
C ILE A 43 -0.35 7.27 0.74
N HIS A 44 0.23 6.32 1.46
CA HIS A 44 0.62 5.01 0.89
C HIS A 44 -0.52 3.98 0.94
N ALA A 45 -1.32 4.02 2.00
CA ALA A 45 -2.51 3.18 2.16
C ALA A 45 -3.46 3.76 3.20
N MET A 46 -4.73 3.35 3.15
CA MET A 46 -5.75 3.69 4.12
C MET A 46 -6.58 2.47 4.48
N VAL A 47 -7.05 2.41 5.72
CA VAL A 47 -7.98 1.38 6.22
C VAL A 47 -9.17 2.09 6.83
N THR A 48 -10.36 1.79 6.30
CA THR A 48 -11.63 2.26 6.86
C THR A 48 -12.27 1.17 7.70
N HIS A 49 -12.63 1.51 8.93
CA HIS A 49 -13.23 0.63 9.93
C HIS A 49 -14.76 0.62 9.85
N HIS A 50 -15.39 -0.32 10.54
CA HIS A 50 -16.85 -0.51 10.52
C HIS A 50 -17.66 0.66 11.08
N ASP A 51 -17.03 1.50 11.90
CA ASP A 51 -17.60 2.74 12.44
C ASP A 51 -17.47 3.94 11.48
N GLY A 52 -16.85 3.73 10.32
CA GLY A 52 -16.56 4.77 9.33
C GLY A 52 -15.25 5.53 9.56
N GLY A 53 -14.55 5.27 10.68
CA GLY A 53 -13.25 5.87 10.95
C GLY A 53 -12.19 5.38 9.96
N THR A 54 -11.30 6.27 9.52
CA THR A 54 -10.22 5.92 8.58
C THR A 54 -8.85 6.22 9.19
N ILE A 55 -7.96 5.25 9.12
CA ILE A 55 -6.55 5.39 9.46
C ILE A 55 -5.75 5.37 8.15
N ALA A 56 -4.83 6.32 8.00
CA ALA A 56 -3.95 6.44 6.85
C ALA A 56 -2.48 6.27 7.25
N HIS A 57 -1.71 5.58 6.42
CA HIS A 57 -0.25 5.55 6.52
C HIS A 57 0.34 6.53 5.51
N LEU A 58 1.17 7.46 5.99
CA LEU A 58 1.70 8.56 5.21
C LEU A 58 3.18 8.80 5.49
N GLY A 59 3.90 9.26 4.46
CA GLY A 59 5.32 9.52 4.50
C GLY A 59 5.85 10.02 3.16
N ALA A 60 7.14 10.37 3.13
CA ALA A 60 7.83 10.57 1.86
C ALA A 60 7.87 9.24 1.10
N PRO A 61 7.86 9.23 -0.26
CA PRO A 61 7.92 8.03 -1.08
C PRO A 61 9.31 7.37 -1.00
N ASP A 62 9.56 6.69 0.11
CA ASP A 62 10.84 6.11 0.49
C ASP A 62 10.66 4.72 1.12
N MET A 63 11.25 3.73 0.46
CA MET A 63 11.15 2.33 0.88
C MET A 63 11.81 2.03 2.23
N ARG A 64 12.74 2.88 2.70
CA ARG A 64 13.42 2.67 3.99
C ARG A 64 12.43 2.57 5.15
N HIS A 65 11.33 3.32 5.09
CA HIS A 65 10.30 3.28 6.13
C HIS A 65 9.56 1.94 6.17
N ALA A 66 9.09 1.45 5.02
CA ALA A 66 8.35 0.19 4.93
C ALA A 66 9.25 -1.01 5.29
N ILE A 67 10.48 -1.02 4.77
CA ILE A 67 11.47 -2.07 5.07
C ILE A 67 11.82 -2.07 6.56
N GLY A 68 12.14 -0.90 7.13
CA GLY A 68 12.47 -0.78 8.55
C GLY A 68 11.31 -1.22 9.46
N TYR A 69 10.07 -0.85 9.12
CA TYR A 69 8.89 -1.30 9.86
C TYR A 69 8.73 -2.82 9.81
N ALA A 70 8.86 -3.44 8.63
CA ALA A 70 8.76 -4.88 8.49
C ALA A 70 9.84 -5.65 9.29
N LEU A 71 11.06 -5.12 9.38
CA LEU A 71 12.17 -5.74 10.12
C LEU A 71 12.07 -5.58 11.64
N HIS A 72 11.44 -4.51 12.11
CA HIS A 72 11.44 -4.14 13.53
C HIS A 72 10.10 -4.24 14.22
N TRP A 73 9.04 -4.60 13.48
CA TRP A 73 7.71 -4.80 14.05
C TRP A 73 7.74 -5.75 15.25
N PRO A 74 7.04 -5.44 16.37
CA PRO A 74 6.11 -4.33 16.56
C PRO A 74 6.75 -3.00 16.97
N GLU A 75 8.06 -2.97 17.20
CA GLU A 75 8.77 -1.76 17.59
C GLU A 75 9.07 -0.83 16.40
N ARG A 76 9.40 0.42 16.70
CA ARG A 76 9.98 1.37 15.74
C ARG A 76 11.42 1.61 16.13
N ARG A 77 12.36 1.08 15.35
CA ARG A 77 13.80 1.25 15.56
C ARG A 77 14.43 2.04 14.41
N PRO A 78 15.52 2.79 14.66
CA PRO A 78 16.28 3.48 13.61
C PRO A 78 16.87 2.53 12.57
#